data_AF-A0A173KXM3-F1
#
_entry.id   AF-A0A173KXM3-F1
#
_cell.length_a   1.000
_cell.length_b   1.000
_cell.length_c   1.000
_cell.angle_alpha   90.00
_cell.angle_beta   90.00
_cell.angle_gamma   90.00
#
_symmetry.space_group_name_H-M   'P 1'
#
loop_
_entity.id
_entity.type
_entity.pdbx_description
1 polymer ?
#
loop_
_entity_poly.entity_id
_entity_poly.type
_entity_poly.pdbx_seq_one_letter_code
_entity_poly.pdbx_strand_id
1 'polypeptide(L)'
;MQPGFRILCVVDGYTRECLALVADTSLSGMRVARELTRLIGMRGKPHTVVSDNGTELTSSAMLRWSQERRVEWHYIAPGNVFTDGFPVDADLAGDSRHLEALAM
;
A
#
# COMPACT_ATOMS: atom_id res chain seq x y z
N MET A 1 -12.91 24.33 9.20
CA MET A 1 -12.12 23.14 8.88
C MET A 1 -13.08 21.98 8.73
N GLN A 2 -13.45 21.61 7.50
CA GLN A 2 -14.22 20.37 7.32
C GLN A 2 -13.26 19.21 7.59
N PRO A 3 -13.64 18.19 8.39
CA PRO A 3 -12.81 17.00 8.52
C PRO A 3 -12.79 16.32 7.15
N GLY A 4 -11.66 16.38 6.46
CA GLY A 4 -11.46 15.64 5.22
C GLY A 4 -11.41 14.16 5.55
N PHE A 5 -12.27 13.36 4.91
CA PHE A 5 -12.12 11.92 4.94
C PHE A 5 -10.97 11.52 4.03
N ARG A 6 -10.17 10.55 4.47
CA ARG A 6 -9.09 9.94 3.71
C ARG A 6 -9.41 8.49 3.46
N ILE A 7 -8.98 7.95 2.33
CA ILE A 7 -9.28 6.58 1.95
C ILE A 7 -7.97 5.84 1.68
N LEU A 8 -7.73 4.76 2.44
CA LEU A 8 -6.73 3.75 2.10
C LEU A 8 -7.39 2.72 1.18
N CYS A 9 -6.88 2.60 -0.04
CA CYS A 9 -7.24 1.56 -0.98
C CYS A 9 -6.07 0.58 -1.09
N VAL A 10 -6.33 -0.72 -0.89
CA VAL A 10 -5.35 -1.78 -1.11
C VAL A 10 -5.87 -2.68 -2.22
N VAL A 11 -5.08 -2.82 -3.28
CA VAL A 11 -5.43 -3.58 -4.49
C VAL A 11 -4.37 -4.64 -4.73
N ASP A 12 -4.78 -5.80 -5.23
CA ASP A 12 -3.86 -6.82 -5.72
C ASP A 12 -3.36 -6.45 -7.11
N GLY A 13 -2.03 -6.37 -7.30
CA GLY A 13 -1.43 -5.89 -8.55
C GLY A 13 -1.68 -6.81 -9.74
N TYR A 14 -1.93 -8.11 -9.50
CA TYR A 14 -2.13 -9.10 -10.56
C TYR A 14 -3.61 -9.21 -10.96
N THR A 15 -4.48 -9.44 -9.99
CA THR A 15 -5.92 -9.70 -10.20
C THR A 15 -6.76 -8.43 -10.30
N ARG A 16 -6.21 -7.28 -9.86
CA ARG A 16 -6.94 -6.02 -9.67
C ARG A 16 -8.10 -6.12 -8.67
N GLU A 17 -8.10 -7.13 -7.81
CA GLU A 17 -9.07 -7.24 -6.72
C GLU A 17 -8.81 -6.14 -5.68
N CYS A 18 -9.84 -5.38 -5.31
CA CYS A 18 -9.77 -4.47 -4.16
C CYS A 18 -9.84 -5.30 -2.87
N LEU A 19 -8.72 -5.38 -2.16
CA LEU A 19 -8.57 -6.17 -0.94
C LEU A 19 -9.00 -5.41 0.32
N ALA A 20 -8.85 -4.08 0.32
CA ALA A 20 -9.37 -3.22 1.37
C ALA A 20 -9.69 -1.83 0.86
N LEU A 21 -10.75 -1.26 1.44
CA LEU A 21 -11.10 0.15 1.33
C LEU A 21 -11.42 0.66 2.73
N VAL A 22 -10.57 1.54 3.27
CA VAL A 22 -10.71 2.05 4.64
C VAL A 22 -10.85 3.56 4.58
N ALA A 23 -12.06 4.05 4.84
CA ALA A 23 -12.34 5.47 5.01
C ALA A 23 -12.19 5.85 6.50
N ASP A 24 -11.37 6.86 6.78
CA ASP A 24 -11.22 7.41 8.13
C ASP A 24 -11.05 8.93 8.08
N THR A 25 -11.31 9.62 9.19
CA THR A 25 -11.09 11.08 9.30
C THR A 25 -9.61 11.43 9.45
N SER A 26 -8.79 10.44 9.82
CA SER A 26 -7.33 10.51 9.85
C SER A 26 -6.75 9.11 9.67
N LEU A 27 -5.78 8.95 8.76
CA LEU A 27 -5.18 7.65 8.43
C LEU A 27 -3.71 7.54 8.87
N SER A 28 -3.39 7.72 10.14
CA SER A 28 -1.98 7.60 10.59
C SER A 28 -1.28 6.33 10.09
N GLY A 29 0.05 6.37 9.92
CA GLY A 29 0.83 5.19 9.49
C GLY A 29 0.62 3.95 10.37
N MET A 30 0.37 4.12 11.68
CA MET A 30 -0.01 3.00 12.56
C MET A 30 -1.36 2.39 12.18
N ARG A 31 -2.34 3.20 11.77
CA ARG A 31 -3.63 2.71 11.30
C ARG A 31 -3.44 1.91 10.01
N VAL A 32 -2.66 2.42 9.07
CA VAL A 32 -2.32 1.73 7.82
C VAL A 32 -1.64 0.38 8.10
N ALA A 33 -0.60 0.37 8.95
CA ALA A 33 0.10 -0.86 9.34
C ALA A 33 -0.84 -1.92 9.96
N ARG A 34 -1.84 -1.49 10.75
CA ARG A 34 -2.84 -2.39 11.33
C ARG A 34 -3.73 -3.01 10.26
N GLU A 35 -4.21 -2.23 9.30
CA GLU A 35 -5.05 -2.74 8.22
C GLU A 35 -4.27 -3.70 7.31
N LEU A 36 -3.03 -3.35 6.96
CA LEU A 36 -2.15 -4.25 6.20
C LEU A 36 -1.84 -5.54 6.96
N THR A 37 -1.61 -5.46 8.27
CA THR A 37 -1.45 -6.65 9.12
C THR A 37 -2.67 -7.56 9.08
N ARG A 38 -3.87 -6.98 9.13
CA ARG A 38 -5.13 -7.73 9.05
C ARG A 38 -5.28 -8.40 7.69
N LEU A 39 -4.97 -7.69 6.60
CA LEU A 39 -5.01 -8.25 5.25
C LEU A 39 -4.06 -9.43 5.07
N ILE A 40 -2.82 -9.29 5.54
CA ILE A 40 -1.82 -10.36 5.50
C ILE A 40 -2.29 -11.59 6.28
N GLY A 41 -2.95 -11.39 7.43
CA GLY A 41 -3.50 -12.50 8.22
C GLY A 41 -4.60 -13.28 7.49
N MET A 42 -5.35 -12.64 6.58
CA MET A 42 -6.45 -13.27 5.85
C MET A 42 -6.02 -13.88 4.51
N ARG A 43 -5.12 -13.20 3.78
CA ARG A 43 -4.77 -13.54 2.38
C ARG A 43 -3.37 -14.13 2.24
N GLY A 44 -2.53 -14.01 3.27
CA GLY A 44 -1.11 -14.33 3.19
C GLY A 44 -0.24 -13.09 2.97
N LYS A 45 1.07 -13.26 3.20
CA LYS A 45 2.04 -12.16 3.15
C LYS A 45 2.47 -11.89 1.71
N PRO A 46 2.39 -10.64 1.21
CA PRO A 46 2.99 -10.28 -0.07
C PRO A 46 4.51 -10.27 0.00
N HIS A 47 5.17 -10.36 -1.15
CA HIS A 47 6.60 -10.11 -1.25
C HIS A 47 6.89 -8.61 -1.26
N THR A 48 6.06 -7.85 -1.95
CA THR A 48 6.28 -6.43 -2.21
C THR A 48 4.99 -5.62 -2.06
N VAL A 49 5.14 -4.41 -1.54
CA VAL A 49 4.09 -3.37 -1.53
C VAL A 49 4.60 -2.15 -2.29
N VAL A 50 3.80 -1.67 -3.24
CA VAL A 50 4.01 -0.37 -3.89
C VAL A 50 3.02 0.63 -3.35
N SER A 51 3.48 1.84 -3.03
CA SER A 51 2.64 2.89 -2.49
C SER A 51 2.90 4.25 -3.13
N ASP A 52 1.94 5.16 -3.03
CA ASP A 52 2.21 6.57 -3.29
C ASP A 52 3.08 7.21 -2.19
N ASN A 53 3.46 8.47 -2.38
CA ASN A 53 4.28 9.24 -1.44
C ASN A 53 3.45 9.93 -0.33
N GLY A 54 2.26 9.41 -0.01
CA GLY A 54 1.45 9.88 1.11
C GLY A 54 2.27 9.92 2.40
N THR A 55 2.02 10.93 3.24
CA THR A 55 2.77 11.12 4.50
C THR A 55 2.57 9.97 5.47
N GLU A 56 1.45 9.26 5.34
CA GLU A 56 1.09 8.11 6.14
C GLU A 56 1.89 6.86 5.73
N LEU A 57 2.16 6.74 4.43
CA LEU A 57 2.90 5.62 3.81
C LEU A 57 4.42 5.80 3.91
N THR A 58 4.89 7.05 3.96
CA THR A 58 6.30 7.40 4.19
C THR A 58 6.68 7.51 5.67
N SER A 59 5.76 7.19 6.58
CA SER A 59 5.97 7.32 8.03
C SER A 59 6.94 6.27 8.61
N SER A 60 7.61 6.59 9.72
CA SER A 60 8.49 5.64 10.43
C SER A 60 7.75 4.37 10.89
N ALA A 61 6.44 4.46 11.13
CA ALA A 61 5.61 3.30 11.45
C ALA A 61 5.57 2.30 10.28
N MET A 62 5.48 2.81 9.04
CA MET A 62 5.47 1.97 7.85
C MET A 62 6.84 1.36 7.55
N LEU A 63 7.92 2.14 7.71
CA LEU A 63 9.28 1.61 7.60
C LEU A 63 9.53 0.48 8.60
N ARG A 64 9.12 0.66 9.86
CA ARG A 64 9.27 -0.37 10.89
C ARG A 64 8.43 -1.60 10.57
N TRP A 65 7.19 -1.40 10.13
CA TRP A 65 6.28 -2.49 9.79
C TRP A 65 6.81 -3.33 8.62
N SER A 66 7.35 -2.71 7.57
CA SER A 66 7.90 -3.42 6.41
C SER A 66 9.11 -4.26 6.80
N GLN A 67 10.00 -3.71 7.64
CA GLN A 67 11.15 -4.43 8.19
C GLN A 67 10.74 -5.61 9.07
N GLU A 68 9.82 -5.41 10.02
CA GLU A 68 9.34 -6.46 10.91
C GLU A 68 8.67 -7.60 10.15
N ARG A 69 7.93 -7.30 9.08
CA ARG A 69 7.25 -8.31 8.26
C ARG A 69 8.10 -8.86 7.12
N ARG A 70 9.28 -8.28 6.86
CA ARG A 70 10.14 -8.61 5.72
C ARG A 70 9.33 -8.54 4.43
N VAL A 71 8.74 -7.38 4.19
CA VAL A 71 7.99 -7.01 2.99
C VAL A 71 8.76 -5.89 2.32
N GLU A 72 9.11 -6.04 1.06
CA GLU A 72 9.77 -4.99 0.29
C GLU A 72 8.80 -3.85 0.03
N TRP A 73 9.27 -2.60 0.10
CA TRP A 73 8.42 -1.42 -0.03
C TRP A 73 8.97 -0.46 -1.08
N HIS A 74 8.16 -0.13 -2.07
CA HIS A 74 8.53 0.76 -3.16
C HIS A 74 7.56 1.95 -3.23
N TYR A 75 8.10 3.14 -3.52
CA TYR A 75 7.31 4.34 -3.69
C TYR A 75 7.17 4.69 -5.17
N ILE A 76 5.96 5.08 -5.58
CA ILE A 76 5.68 5.57 -6.93
C ILE A 76 6.36 6.93 -7.10
N ALA A 77 7.07 7.15 -8.21
CA ALA A 77 7.69 8.44 -8.50
C ALA A 77 6.62 9.54 -8.65
N PRO A 78 6.84 10.74 -8.07
CA PRO A 78 5.92 11.86 -8.23
C PRO A 78 5.81 12.27 -9.71
N GLY A 79 4.59 12.39 -10.23
CA GLY A 79 4.32 12.72 -11.64
C GLY A 79 4.08 11.50 -12.53
N ASN A 80 4.35 10.28 -12.07
CA ASN A 80 3.73 9.10 -12.65
C ASN A 80 2.30 9.03 -12.12
N VAL A 81 1.35 9.44 -12.97
CA VAL A 81 0.01 8.86 -12.87
C VAL A 81 0.17 7.36 -12.98
N PHE A 82 -0.47 6.62 -12.08
CA PHE A 82 -0.48 5.16 -12.10
C PHE A 82 -1.33 4.71 -13.30
N THR A 83 -0.83 4.96 -14.51
CA THR A 83 -1.38 4.50 -15.77
C THR A 83 -0.84 3.10 -15.97
N ASP A 84 -1.74 2.13 -16.00
CA ASP A 84 -1.54 0.70 -16.32
C ASP A 84 -0.99 -0.21 -15.22
N GLY A 85 -0.78 0.29 -14.01
CA GLY A 85 -0.44 -0.52 -12.82
C GLY A 85 0.68 -1.53 -13.04
N PHE A 86 1.76 -1.02 -13.62
CA PHE A 86 3.06 -1.65 -13.61
C PHE A 86 4.02 -0.68 -12.92
N PRO A 87 4.72 -1.09 -11.85
CA PRO A 87 5.96 -0.44 -11.47
C PRO A 87 6.90 -0.47 -12.69
N VAL A 88 7.55 0.64 -13.00
CA VAL A 88 8.52 0.75 -14.11
C VAL A 88 9.80 -0.09 -13.90
N ASP A 89 9.83 -0.93 -12.88
CA ASP A 89 10.84 -1.96 -12.64
C ASP A 89 10.29 -3.32 -13.08
N ALA A 90 10.70 -3.77 -14.28
CA ALA A 90 10.20 -4.96 -14.96
C ALA A 90 10.44 -6.29 -14.21
N ASP A 91 11.18 -6.29 -13.10
CA ASP A 91 11.46 -7.47 -12.27
C ASP A 91 10.31 -7.88 -11.34
N LEU A 92 9.32 -7.00 -11.11
CA LEU A 92 8.16 -7.28 -10.24
C LEU A 92 6.97 -7.92 -10.98
N ALA A 93 7.04 -7.98 -12.32
CA ALA A 93 5.94 -8.37 -13.20
C ALA A 93 5.58 -9.87 -13.16
N GLY A 94 6.46 -10.72 -12.62
CA GLY A 94 6.33 -12.17 -12.67
C GLY A 94 5.78 -12.83 -11.40
N ASP A 95 5.64 -12.09 -10.28
CA ASP A 95 5.26 -12.67 -8.98
C ASP A 95 3.83 -12.30 -8.58
N SER A 96 3.00 -13.32 -8.37
CA SER A 96 1.56 -13.23 -8.06
C SER A 96 1.24 -12.70 -6.66
N ARG A 97 2.19 -12.06 -5.98
CA ARG A 97 2.11 -11.69 -4.55
C ARG A 97 2.52 -10.24 -4.31
N HIS A 98 1.97 -9.35 -5.12
CA HIS A 98 2.24 -7.92 -5.06
C HIS A 98 0.98 -7.14 -4.63
N LEU A 99 1.10 -6.31 -3.59
CA LEU A 99 0.04 -5.39 -3.18
C LEU A 99 0.34 -3.96 -3.60
N GLU A 100 -0.71 -3.24 -3.95
CA GLU A 100 -0.70 -1.80 -4.23
C GLU A 100 -1.48 -1.10 -3.13
N ALA A 101 -0.83 -0.18 -2.39
CA ALA A 101 -1.45 0.57 -1.31
C ALA A 101 -1.48 2.07 -1.66
N LEU A 102 -2.68 2.61 -1.87
CA LEU A 102 -2.91 4.01 -2.24
C LEU A 102 -3.63 4.73 -1.10
N ALA A 103 -3.13 5.90 -0.71
CA ALA A 103 -3.75 6.76 0.30
C ALA A 103 -4.18 8.08 -0.36
N MET A 104 -5.46 8.17 -0.69
CA MET A 104 -6.08 9.33 -1.33
C MET A 104 -6.81 10.24 -0.34
#